data_AF-A0A4Q0ZQU5-F1
#
_entry.id   AF-A0A4Q0ZQU5-F1
#
_cell.length_a   1.000
_cell.length_b   1.000
_cell.length_c   1.000
_cell.angle_alpha   90.00
_cell.angle_beta   90.00
_cell.angle_gamma   90.00
#
_symmetry.space_group_name_H-M   'P 1'
#
loop_
_entity.id
_entity.type
_entity.pdbx_description
1 polymer ?
#
loop_
_entity_poly.entity_id
_entity_poly.type
_entity_poly.pdbx_seq_one_letter_code
_entity_poly.pdbx_strand_id
1 'polypeptide(L)'
;MEFWRNIYSHFDPIAISIGSINVHWYGIMYALALLSAIFVAKWLIKKDNLPISSDLFDSYIWWVEIGVILGARLGYIIFYDPNTMYYLTHPWQIFNPFINGEFTGISGMSYHGAFIGFLIASLLFCRKHKVSFWFLADIAVLGISAGYVFGRIGNFFNQELVGRTTDVSWGIYVNGILRHPSQLYEAVLEGLLIFTILYYFRNKKSFDGQLAIMYGVLYSIARIIAELFRQPDVQLGFIYSDWLTMGMLISGIFAIFSLSVLLVIDKKRKTT
;
A
#
# COMPACT_ATOMS: atom_id res chain seq x y z
N MET A 1 -10.50 25.21 14.99
CA MET A 1 -11.39 24.39 14.13
C MET A 1 -11.46 24.91 12.70
N GLU A 2 -11.58 26.22 12.48
CA GLU A 2 -11.65 26.81 11.12
C GLU A 2 -10.42 26.52 10.25
N PHE A 3 -9.20 26.61 10.83
CA PHE A 3 -7.96 26.25 10.14
C PHE A 3 -7.98 24.79 9.64
N TRP A 4 -8.33 23.84 10.51
CA TRP A 4 -8.41 22.42 10.16
C TRP A 4 -9.42 22.16 9.04
N ARG A 5 -10.62 22.75 9.14
CA ARG A 5 -11.64 22.60 8.11
C ARG A 5 -11.19 23.12 6.76
N ASN A 6 -10.34 24.13 6.72
CA ASN A 6 -9.82 24.75 5.50
C ASN A 6 -8.34 24.39 5.25
N ILE A 7 -7.86 23.25 5.74
CA ILE A 7 -6.43 22.92 5.68
C ILE A 7 -5.85 22.98 4.25
N TYR A 8 -6.62 22.57 3.24
CA TYR A 8 -6.19 22.58 1.84
C TYR A 8 -6.10 23.98 1.22
N SER A 9 -6.77 24.99 1.76
CA SER A 9 -6.56 26.37 1.30
C SER A 9 -5.29 27.00 1.89
N HIS A 10 -4.67 26.35 2.86
CA HIS A 10 -3.49 26.84 3.59
C HIS A 10 -2.26 25.94 3.37
N PHE A 11 -2.35 24.95 2.49
CA PHE A 11 -1.31 23.94 2.29
C PHE A 11 -0.95 23.82 0.81
N ASP A 12 0.34 23.97 0.51
CA ASP A 12 0.90 23.71 -0.82
C ASP A 12 1.32 22.23 -0.93
N PRO A 13 0.80 21.47 -1.92
CA PRO A 13 1.26 20.10 -2.20
C PRO A 13 2.75 20.00 -2.56
N ILE A 14 3.34 21.10 -3.05
CA ILE A 14 4.78 21.19 -3.34
C ILE A 14 5.51 21.48 -2.04
N ALA A 15 6.41 20.56 -1.66
CA ALA A 15 7.23 20.70 -0.48
C ALA A 15 8.41 21.66 -0.72
N ILE A 16 9.12 21.46 -1.83
CA ILE A 16 10.31 22.23 -2.19
C ILE A 16 10.42 22.31 -3.72
N SER A 17 10.74 23.48 -4.26
CA SER A 17 11.09 23.68 -5.67
C SER A 17 12.59 23.88 -5.83
N ILE A 18 13.23 23.07 -6.67
CA ILE A 18 14.66 23.16 -7.02
C ILE A 18 14.75 23.48 -8.51
N GLY A 19 14.85 24.78 -8.85
CA GLY A 19 14.79 25.22 -10.24
C GLY A 19 13.42 24.88 -10.86
N SER A 20 13.42 24.07 -11.93
CA SER A 20 12.21 23.58 -12.58
C SER A 20 11.64 22.28 -11.99
N ILE A 21 12.31 21.68 -11.00
CA ILE A 21 11.91 20.40 -10.40
C ILE A 21 11.13 20.66 -9.11
N ASN A 22 9.87 20.21 -9.09
CA ASN A 22 8.99 20.31 -7.91
C ASN A 22 8.96 18.99 -7.13
N VAL A 23 9.46 19.02 -5.90
CA VAL A 23 9.38 17.90 -4.96
C VAL A 23 8.07 18.02 -4.19
N HIS A 24 7.19 17.05 -4.36
CA HIS A 24 5.87 17.03 -3.73
C HIS A 24 5.91 16.29 -2.39
N TRP A 25 5.09 16.73 -1.43
CA TRP A 25 4.90 16.02 -0.16
C TRP A 25 4.47 14.57 -0.37
N TYR A 26 3.67 14.32 -1.41
CA TYR A 26 3.28 12.98 -1.82
C TYR A 26 4.48 12.05 -2.03
N GLY A 27 5.47 12.48 -2.82
CA GLY A 27 6.68 11.70 -3.08
C GLY A 27 7.53 11.49 -1.81
N ILE A 28 7.64 12.52 -0.97
CA ILE A 28 8.34 12.44 0.32
C ILE A 28 7.66 11.40 1.23
N MET A 29 6.32 11.41 1.31
CA MET A 29 5.58 10.46 2.14
C MET A 29 5.71 9.03 1.63
N TYR A 30 5.77 8.80 0.31
CA TYR A 30 6.06 7.47 -0.24
C TYR A 30 7.48 7.00 0.10
N ALA A 31 8.47 7.89 0.05
CA ALA A 31 9.83 7.57 0.50
C ALA A 31 9.85 7.22 1.99
N LEU A 32 9.13 7.98 2.83
CA LEU A 32 8.99 7.66 4.26
C LEU A 32 8.24 6.34 4.50
N ALA A 33 7.23 6.01 3.70
CA ALA A 33 6.53 4.73 3.77
C ALA A 33 7.51 3.56 3.54
N LEU A 34 8.36 3.65 2.51
CA LEU A 34 9.37 2.64 2.22
C LEU A 34 10.43 2.56 3.33
N LEU A 35 11.00 3.70 3.72
CA LEU A 35 12.05 3.76 4.73
C LEU A 35 11.57 3.26 6.09
N SER A 36 10.34 3.59 6.49
CA SER A 36 9.74 3.10 7.72
C SER A 36 9.46 1.60 7.68
N ALA A 37 8.97 1.07 6.55
CA ALA A 37 8.78 -0.37 6.38
C ALA A 37 10.10 -1.15 6.52
N ILE A 38 11.16 -0.69 5.84
CA ILE A 38 12.50 -1.27 5.92
C ILE A 38 13.04 -1.16 7.35
N PHE A 39 12.96 0.03 7.95
CA PHE A 39 13.46 0.28 9.30
C PHE A 39 12.80 -0.64 10.32
N VAL A 40 11.47 -0.72 10.31
CA VAL A 40 10.70 -1.58 11.22
C VAL A 40 11.05 -3.04 11.01
N ALA A 41 11.14 -3.51 9.77
CA ALA A 41 11.53 -4.89 9.48
C ALA A 41 12.93 -5.23 10.00
N LYS A 42 13.94 -4.39 9.71
CA LYS A 42 15.32 -4.59 10.20
C LYS A 42 15.40 -4.50 11.72
N TRP A 43 14.67 -3.58 12.33
CA TRP A 43 14.58 -3.46 13.77
C TRP A 43 14.00 -4.72 14.41
N LEU A 44 12.93 -5.28 13.84
CA LEU A 44 12.31 -6.52 14.31
C LEU A 44 13.21 -7.74 14.12
N ILE A 45 13.88 -7.86 12.97
CA ILE A 45 14.85 -8.94 12.72
C ILE A 45 15.91 -8.95 13.82
N LYS A 46 16.46 -7.78 14.18
CA LYS A 46 17.44 -7.66 15.25
C LYS A 46 16.83 -7.88 16.64
N LYS A 47 15.67 -7.28 16.91
CA LYS A 47 15.02 -7.30 18.22
C LYS A 47 14.54 -8.69 18.62
N ASP A 48 13.92 -9.40 17.69
CA ASP A 48 13.34 -10.73 17.94
C ASP A 48 14.31 -11.87 17.52
N ASN A 49 15.57 -11.53 17.17
CA ASN A 49 16.63 -12.46 16.76
C ASN A 49 16.19 -13.46 15.68
N LEU A 50 15.57 -12.93 14.62
CA LEU A 50 15.01 -13.75 13.55
C LEU A 50 16.13 -14.41 12.73
N PRO A 51 15.93 -15.64 12.21
CA PRO A 51 16.96 -16.44 11.54
C PRO A 51 17.22 -15.98 10.09
N ILE A 52 17.59 -14.70 9.91
CA ILE A 52 17.95 -14.12 8.62
C ILE A 52 19.05 -13.07 8.82
N SER A 53 20.10 -13.12 8.00
CA SER A 53 21.18 -12.12 8.06
C SER A 53 20.73 -10.78 7.49
N SER A 54 21.31 -9.68 7.99
CA SER A 54 21.04 -8.34 7.46
C SER A 54 21.32 -8.28 5.96
N ASP A 55 22.44 -8.83 5.50
CA ASP A 55 22.83 -8.78 4.09
C ASP A 55 21.84 -9.53 3.18
N LEU A 56 21.33 -10.68 3.65
CA LEU A 56 20.34 -11.44 2.89
C LEU A 56 19.00 -10.69 2.85
N PHE A 57 18.61 -10.04 3.95
CA PHE A 57 17.40 -9.22 3.98
C PHE A 57 17.53 -7.95 3.13
N ASP A 58 18.69 -7.30 3.13
CA ASP A 58 18.98 -6.15 2.27
C ASP A 58 18.94 -6.54 0.79
N SER A 59 19.47 -7.72 0.45
CA SER A 59 19.31 -8.31 -0.89
C SER A 59 17.84 -8.56 -1.23
N TYR A 60 17.04 -9.09 -0.29
CA TYR A 60 15.61 -9.29 -0.50
C TYR A 60 14.87 -7.99 -0.83
N ILE A 61 15.17 -6.89 -0.11
CA ILE A 61 14.59 -5.57 -0.39
C ILE A 61 14.88 -5.16 -1.83
N TRP A 62 16.12 -5.24 -2.29
CA TRP A 62 16.46 -4.90 -3.68
C TRP A 62 15.69 -5.71 -4.71
N TRP A 63 15.53 -7.02 -4.48
CA TRP A 63 14.73 -7.86 -5.37
C TRP A 63 13.28 -7.40 -5.44
N VAL A 64 12.68 -7.14 -4.27
CA VAL A 64 11.30 -6.69 -4.16
C VAL A 64 11.09 -5.33 -4.80
N GLU A 65 11.92 -4.34 -4.51
CA GLU A 65 11.79 -2.98 -5.05
C GLU A 65 11.90 -2.98 -6.59
N ILE A 66 12.86 -3.72 -7.14
CA ILE A 66 12.98 -3.89 -8.60
C ILE A 66 11.72 -4.57 -9.16
N GLY A 67 11.26 -5.65 -8.52
CA GLY A 67 10.04 -6.35 -8.91
C GLY A 67 8.81 -5.44 -8.92
N VAL A 68 8.64 -4.64 -7.87
CA VAL A 68 7.55 -3.67 -7.70
C VAL A 68 7.60 -2.61 -8.79
N ILE A 69 8.74 -1.96 -9.01
CA ILE A 69 8.88 -0.89 -10.02
C ILE A 69 8.64 -1.42 -11.42
N LEU A 70 9.29 -2.54 -11.79
CA LEU A 70 9.12 -3.17 -13.09
C LEU A 70 7.68 -3.64 -13.30
N GLY A 71 7.12 -4.34 -12.31
CA GLY A 71 5.76 -4.84 -12.35
C GLY A 71 4.74 -3.73 -12.47
N ALA A 72 4.90 -2.65 -11.69
CA ALA A 72 4.02 -1.49 -11.73
C ALA A 72 4.01 -0.83 -13.10
N ARG A 73 5.20 -0.63 -13.68
CA ARG A 73 5.33 0.04 -14.97
C ARG A 73 4.82 -0.81 -16.12
N LEU A 74 5.23 -2.08 -16.18
CA LEU A 74 4.78 -3.01 -17.22
C LEU A 74 3.28 -3.29 -17.11
N GLY A 75 2.77 -3.45 -15.89
CA GLY A 75 1.34 -3.63 -15.64
C GLY A 75 0.52 -2.44 -16.10
N TYR A 76 1.02 -1.21 -15.92
CA TYR A 76 0.36 -0.01 -16.46
C TYR A 76 0.29 -0.05 -17.99
N ILE A 77 1.43 -0.29 -18.64
CA ILE A 77 1.54 -0.30 -20.10
C ILE A 77 0.66 -1.38 -20.74
N ILE A 78 0.59 -2.56 -20.13
CA ILE A 78 -0.15 -3.71 -20.69
C ILE A 78 -1.66 -3.57 -20.49
N PHE A 79 -2.10 -3.07 -19.34
CA PHE A 79 -3.52 -3.12 -18.96
C PHE A 79 -4.26 -1.79 -19.02
N TYR A 80 -3.53 -0.66 -19.01
CA TYR A 80 -4.14 0.66 -18.84
C TYR A 80 -3.74 1.68 -19.91
N ASP A 81 -2.49 1.64 -20.41
CA ASP A 81 -2.05 2.58 -21.45
C ASP A 81 -2.63 2.21 -22.81
N PRO A 82 -3.36 3.11 -23.51
CA PRO A 82 -3.90 2.82 -24.84
C PRO A 82 -2.82 2.64 -25.92
N ASN A 83 -1.58 3.05 -25.64
CA ASN A 83 -0.46 3.01 -26.58
C ASN A 83 0.47 1.80 -26.36
N THR A 84 -0.02 0.67 -25.82
CA THR A 84 0.81 -0.52 -25.57
C THR A 84 1.68 -0.93 -26.77
N MET A 85 1.15 -0.85 -27.99
CA MET A 85 1.86 -1.20 -29.23
C MET A 85 3.08 -0.30 -29.50
N TYR A 86 3.02 0.97 -29.11
CA TYR A 86 4.14 1.90 -29.23
C TYR A 86 5.34 1.43 -28.41
N TYR A 87 5.10 0.98 -27.17
CA TYR A 87 6.18 0.49 -26.30
C TYR A 87 6.79 -0.82 -26.77
N LEU A 88 6.04 -1.67 -27.47
CA LEU A 88 6.59 -2.89 -28.06
C LEU A 88 7.58 -2.60 -29.20
N THR A 89 7.34 -1.52 -29.96
CA THR A 89 8.24 -1.08 -31.03
C THR A 89 9.37 -0.18 -30.52
N HIS A 90 9.21 0.44 -29.35
CA HIS A 90 10.16 1.37 -28.74
C HIS A 90 10.39 1.04 -27.25
N PRO A 91 10.99 -0.11 -26.90
CA PRO A 91 11.06 -0.59 -25.52
C PRO A 91 11.81 0.36 -24.56
N TRP A 92 12.72 1.20 -25.06
CA TRP A 92 13.39 2.22 -24.26
C TRP A 92 12.43 3.30 -23.72
N GLN A 93 11.28 3.48 -24.35
CA GLN A 93 10.24 4.42 -23.90
C GLN A 93 9.51 3.95 -22.64
N ILE A 94 9.60 2.66 -22.30
CA ILE A 94 8.97 2.11 -21.08
C ILE A 94 9.44 2.88 -19.85
N PHE A 95 10.72 3.23 -19.75
CA PHE A 95 11.28 3.94 -18.60
C PHE A 95 11.77 5.35 -18.93
N ASN A 96 11.30 5.93 -20.04
CA ASN A 96 11.65 7.30 -20.41
C ASN A 96 10.94 8.31 -19.47
N PRO A 97 11.68 9.14 -18.70
CA PRO A 97 11.09 10.13 -17.81
C PRO A 97 10.82 11.48 -18.49
N PHE A 98 11.03 11.58 -19.81
CA PHE A 98 10.88 12.81 -20.58
C PHE A 98 9.67 12.75 -21.51
N ILE A 99 8.86 13.82 -21.48
CA ILE A 99 7.77 14.04 -22.43
C ILE A 99 8.08 15.35 -23.15
N ASN A 100 8.13 15.33 -24.49
CA ASN A 100 8.45 16.49 -25.33
C ASN A 100 9.76 17.24 -24.95
N GLY A 101 10.74 16.51 -24.39
CA GLY A 101 12.02 17.08 -23.95
C GLY A 101 12.02 17.63 -22.52
N GLU A 102 10.87 17.64 -21.84
CA GLU A 102 10.75 18.07 -20.44
C GLU A 102 10.79 16.86 -19.49
N PHE A 103 11.56 16.98 -18.41
CA PHE A 103 11.60 15.97 -17.36
C PHE A 103 10.30 16.01 -16.56
N THR A 104 9.48 14.97 -16.72
CA THR A 104 8.20 14.81 -16.01
C THR A 104 8.21 13.62 -15.05
N GLY A 105 9.30 12.84 -15.06
CA GLY A 105 9.42 11.61 -14.29
C GLY A 105 8.71 10.43 -14.97
N ILE A 106 8.73 9.27 -14.32
CA ILE A 106 8.03 8.08 -14.81
C ILE A 106 6.59 8.13 -14.30
N SER A 107 5.66 8.49 -15.17
CA SER A 107 4.23 8.48 -14.91
C SER A 107 3.61 7.15 -15.33
N GLY A 108 2.38 6.86 -14.88
CA GLY A 108 1.66 5.64 -15.27
C GLY A 108 2.22 4.38 -14.61
N MET A 109 1.72 4.11 -13.39
CA MET A 109 2.10 2.96 -12.57
C MET A 109 0.85 2.18 -12.15
N SER A 110 0.89 0.86 -12.25
CA SER A 110 -0.22 -0.02 -11.89
C SER A 110 0.00 -0.65 -10.52
N TYR A 111 -0.98 -0.49 -9.62
CA TYR A 111 -0.97 -1.18 -8.33
C TYR A 111 -0.99 -2.71 -8.49
N HIS A 112 -1.85 -3.24 -9.38
CA HIS A 112 -1.91 -4.69 -9.65
C HIS A 112 -0.59 -5.21 -10.21
N GLY A 113 0.02 -4.45 -11.12
CA GLY A 113 1.34 -4.75 -11.67
C GLY A 113 2.41 -4.77 -10.57
N ALA A 114 2.41 -3.77 -9.68
CA ALA A 114 3.32 -3.69 -8.54
C ALA A 114 3.21 -4.93 -7.64
N PHE A 115 1.98 -5.33 -7.32
CA PHE A 115 1.70 -6.49 -6.47
C PHE A 115 2.15 -7.81 -7.12
N ILE A 116 1.88 -8.01 -8.41
CA ILE A 116 2.35 -9.19 -9.15
C ILE A 116 3.89 -9.20 -9.21
N GLY A 117 4.50 -8.05 -9.48
CA GLY A 117 5.95 -7.88 -9.48
C GLY A 117 6.60 -8.23 -8.14
N PHE A 118 6.01 -7.76 -7.04
CA PHE A 118 6.39 -8.12 -5.66
C PHE A 118 6.34 -9.63 -5.43
N LEU A 119 5.24 -10.28 -5.82
CA LEU A 119 5.06 -11.73 -5.64
C LEU A 119 6.09 -12.52 -6.42
N ILE A 120 6.30 -12.18 -7.70
CA ILE A 120 7.28 -12.86 -8.56
C ILE A 120 8.70 -12.69 -7.98
N ALA A 121 9.10 -11.46 -7.66
CA ALA A 121 10.41 -11.18 -7.09
C ALA A 121 10.63 -11.95 -5.77
N SER A 122 9.63 -11.95 -4.89
CA SER A 122 9.70 -12.66 -3.62
C SER A 122 9.82 -14.17 -3.80
N LEU A 123 9.01 -14.77 -4.69
CA LEU A 123 9.06 -16.20 -4.96
C LEU A 123 10.39 -16.62 -5.59
N LEU A 124 10.93 -15.84 -6.52
CA LEU A 124 12.23 -16.10 -7.14
C LEU A 124 13.37 -15.98 -6.12
N PHE A 125 13.35 -14.95 -5.27
CA PHE A 125 14.33 -14.78 -4.19
C PHE A 125 14.30 -15.96 -3.22
N CYS A 126 13.11 -16.33 -2.74
CA CYS A 126 12.92 -17.45 -1.81
C CYS A 126 13.44 -18.77 -2.39
N ARG A 127 13.15 -19.03 -3.68
CA ARG A 127 13.66 -20.22 -4.40
C ARG A 127 15.18 -20.20 -4.50
N LYS A 128 15.78 -19.08 -4.88
CA LYS A 128 17.23 -18.94 -5.05
C LYS A 128 17.98 -19.10 -3.73
N HIS A 129 17.47 -18.50 -2.66
CA HIS A 129 18.15 -18.43 -1.37
C HIS A 129 17.67 -19.46 -0.34
N LYS A 130 16.73 -20.35 -0.72
CA LYS A 130 16.13 -21.39 0.14
C LYS A 130 15.54 -20.83 1.44
N VAL A 131 14.95 -19.65 1.37
CA VAL A 131 14.23 -19.00 2.48
C VAL A 131 12.74 -19.25 2.29
N SER A 132 12.01 -19.45 3.38
CA SER A 132 10.55 -19.57 3.34
C SER A 132 9.90 -18.25 2.89
N PHE A 133 9.06 -18.30 1.86
CA PHE A 133 8.26 -17.16 1.43
C PHE A 133 7.37 -16.64 2.56
N TRP A 134 6.73 -17.56 3.30
CA TRP A 134 5.82 -17.22 4.37
C TRP A 134 6.53 -16.57 5.57
N PHE A 135 7.79 -16.95 5.81
CA PHE A 135 8.63 -16.29 6.80
C PHE A 135 8.91 -14.82 6.42
N LEU A 136 9.30 -14.57 5.16
CA LEU A 136 9.51 -13.20 4.68
C LEU A 136 8.20 -12.40 4.62
N ALA A 137 7.10 -13.05 4.27
CA ALA A 137 5.77 -12.42 4.24
C ALA A 137 5.35 -11.93 5.64
N ASP A 138 5.59 -12.71 6.70
CA ASP A 138 5.33 -12.28 8.09
C ASP A 138 6.11 -11.01 8.47
N ILE A 139 7.38 -10.92 8.06
CA ILE A 139 8.21 -9.73 8.29
C ILE A 139 7.70 -8.56 7.44
N ALA A 140 7.36 -8.82 6.18
CA ALA A 140 6.91 -7.81 5.23
C ALA A 140 5.62 -7.13 5.69
N VAL A 141 4.61 -7.87 6.17
CA VAL A 141 3.33 -7.27 6.61
C VAL A 141 3.47 -6.38 7.85
N LEU A 142 4.46 -6.64 8.72
CA LEU A 142 4.78 -5.74 9.83
C LEU A 142 5.41 -4.43 9.32
N GLY A 143 6.30 -4.51 8.34
CA GLY A 143 6.86 -3.32 7.68
C GLY A 143 5.79 -2.53 6.91
N ILE A 144 4.99 -3.22 6.09
CA ILE A 144 3.94 -2.63 5.25
C ILE A 144 2.91 -1.90 6.11
N SER A 145 2.40 -2.52 7.18
CA SER A 145 1.41 -1.88 8.06
C SER A 145 1.96 -0.62 8.74
N ALA A 146 3.24 -0.59 9.12
CA ALA A 146 3.89 0.62 9.62
C ALA A 146 4.03 1.71 8.53
N GLY A 147 4.47 1.33 7.33
CA GLY A 147 4.63 2.26 6.21
C GLY A 147 3.31 2.79 5.64
N TYR A 148 2.22 2.03 5.77
CA TYR A 148 0.91 2.35 5.21
C TYR A 148 0.38 3.71 5.68
N VAL A 149 0.68 4.08 6.93
CA VAL A 149 0.34 5.38 7.53
C VAL A 149 0.84 6.52 6.66
N PHE A 150 2.11 6.47 6.24
CA PHE A 150 2.71 7.53 5.43
C PHE A 150 2.10 7.59 4.03
N GLY A 151 1.80 6.43 3.42
CA GLY A 151 1.11 6.41 2.13
C GLY A 151 -0.22 7.17 2.17
N ARG A 152 -1.04 6.90 3.19
CA ARG A 152 -2.33 7.57 3.39
C ARG A 152 -2.19 9.06 3.75
N ILE A 153 -1.18 9.43 4.54
CA ILE A 153 -0.84 10.84 4.77
C ILE A 153 -0.39 11.52 3.47
N GLY A 154 0.32 10.81 2.60
CA GLY A 154 0.63 11.26 1.25
C GLY A 154 -0.65 11.58 0.48
N ASN A 155 -1.62 10.66 0.43
CA ASN A 155 -2.90 10.90 -0.25
C ASN A 155 -3.64 12.12 0.32
N PHE A 156 -3.56 12.33 1.64
CA PHE A 156 -4.10 13.53 2.29
C PHE A 156 -3.42 14.81 1.79
N PHE A 157 -2.08 14.87 1.75
CA PHE A 157 -1.36 16.02 1.22
C PHE A 157 -1.58 16.23 -0.28
N ASN A 158 -1.80 15.16 -1.04
CA ASN A 158 -2.13 15.23 -2.46
C ASN A 158 -3.62 15.54 -2.72
N GLN A 159 -4.43 15.70 -1.67
CA GLN A 159 -5.86 16.03 -1.73
C GLN A 159 -6.71 15.02 -2.53
N GLU A 160 -6.33 13.74 -2.51
CA GLU A 160 -7.00 12.67 -3.27
C GLU A 160 -7.62 11.61 -2.36
N LEU A 161 -8.54 10.80 -2.90
CA LEU A 161 -9.24 9.73 -2.17
C LEU A 161 -10.03 10.23 -0.95
N VAL A 162 -10.65 11.40 -1.10
CA VAL A 162 -11.41 12.09 -0.05
C VAL A 162 -12.67 11.31 0.38
N GLY A 163 -13.19 11.65 1.55
CA GLY A 163 -14.35 10.98 2.11
C GLY A 163 -15.69 11.46 1.55
N ARG A 164 -16.75 10.77 1.97
CA ARG A 164 -18.14 11.17 1.74
C ARG A 164 -18.44 12.50 2.41
N THR A 165 -19.52 13.14 1.96
CA THR A 165 -20.05 14.35 2.59
C THR A 165 -20.40 14.08 4.05
N THR A 166 -20.16 15.06 4.91
CA THR A 166 -20.32 14.88 6.36
C THR A 166 -20.72 16.18 7.05
N ASP A 167 -21.26 16.05 8.26
CA ASP A 167 -21.61 17.12 9.20
C ASP A 167 -20.73 17.09 10.46
N VAL A 168 -19.82 16.11 10.59
CA VAL A 168 -18.97 15.97 11.78
C VAL A 168 -18.02 17.16 11.95
N SER A 169 -17.72 17.48 13.20
CA SER A 169 -17.02 18.72 13.54
C SER A 169 -15.59 18.79 13.01
N TRP A 170 -14.94 17.62 12.80
CA TRP A 170 -13.58 17.45 12.26
C TRP A 170 -13.52 17.16 10.75
N GLY A 171 -14.62 17.37 10.01
CA GLY A 171 -14.58 17.33 8.54
C GLY A 171 -13.62 18.37 7.95
N ILE A 172 -13.25 18.18 6.68
CA ILE A 172 -12.43 19.13 5.89
C ILE A 172 -13.18 19.54 4.62
N TYR A 173 -13.02 20.79 4.21
CA TYR A 173 -13.61 21.31 2.98
C TYR A 173 -12.77 20.88 1.77
N VAL A 174 -13.46 20.28 0.80
CA VAL A 174 -12.90 19.94 -0.51
C VAL A 174 -13.87 20.50 -1.54
N ASN A 175 -13.42 21.47 -2.33
CA ASN A 175 -14.24 22.18 -3.31
C ASN A 175 -15.56 22.73 -2.72
N GLY A 176 -15.48 23.34 -1.53
CA GLY A 176 -16.63 23.94 -0.83
C GLY A 176 -17.55 22.95 -0.12
N ILE A 177 -17.29 21.64 -0.21
CA ILE A 177 -18.10 20.60 0.43
C ILE A 177 -17.37 20.03 1.64
N LEU A 178 -18.04 19.98 2.80
CA LEU A 178 -17.47 19.37 4.00
C LEU A 178 -17.46 17.84 3.86
N ARG A 179 -16.29 17.23 3.97
CA ARG A 179 -16.06 15.79 3.77
C ARG A 179 -15.28 15.18 4.91
N HIS A 180 -15.45 13.88 5.10
CA HIS A 180 -14.58 13.13 5.99
C HIS A 180 -13.14 13.14 5.44
N PRO A 181 -12.11 13.39 6.27
CA PRO A 181 -10.71 13.12 5.92
C PRO A 181 -10.43 11.60 5.95
N SER A 182 -11.08 10.83 5.07
CA SER A 182 -11.04 9.36 5.05
C SER A 182 -9.62 8.80 4.97
N GLN A 183 -8.71 9.50 4.32
CA GLN A 183 -7.30 9.11 4.23
C GLN A 183 -6.68 8.96 5.64
N LEU A 184 -7.01 9.84 6.58
CA LEU A 184 -6.51 9.75 7.95
C LEU A 184 -7.19 8.62 8.72
N TYR A 185 -8.45 8.30 8.42
CA TYR A 185 -9.10 7.12 8.99
C TYR A 185 -8.43 5.85 8.49
N GLU A 186 -8.13 5.76 7.19
CA GLU A 186 -7.38 4.66 6.59
C GLU A 186 -5.97 4.56 7.18
N ALA A 187 -5.27 5.68 7.41
CA ALA A 187 -3.95 5.68 8.03
C ALA A 187 -3.98 5.05 9.43
N VAL A 188 -5.01 5.36 10.22
CA VAL A 188 -5.19 4.80 11.56
C VAL A 188 -5.66 3.34 11.50
N LEU A 189 -6.69 3.04 10.71
CA LEU A 189 -7.33 1.72 10.66
C LEU A 189 -6.47 0.68 9.96
N GLU A 190 -5.97 0.99 8.75
CA GLU A 190 -5.26 0.05 7.88
C GLU A 190 -3.73 0.08 8.14
N GLY A 191 -3.22 1.15 8.72
CA GLY A 191 -1.82 1.27 9.14
C GLY A 191 -1.62 1.00 10.63
N LEU A 192 -1.84 2.02 11.45
CA LEU A 192 -1.45 2.02 12.86
C LEU A 192 -2.10 0.90 13.69
N LEU A 193 -3.41 0.68 13.52
CA LEU A 193 -4.17 -0.33 14.25
C LEU A 193 -3.69 -1.74 13.87
N ILE A 194 -3.58 -2.02 12.57
CA ILE A 194 -3.10 -3.33 12.09
C ILE A 194 -1.67 -3.57 12.54
N PHE A 195 -0.78 -2.59 12.40
CA PHE A 195 0.59 -2.70 12.90
C PHE A 195 0.62 -3.03 14.39
N THR A 196 -0.18 -2.34 15.20
CA THR A 196 -0.23 -2.57 16.65
C THR A 196 -0.69 -3.99 16.98
N ILE A 197 -1.73 -4.49 16.31
CA ILE A 197 -2.24 -5.85 16.48
C ILE A 197 -1.18 -6.87 16.06
N LEU A 198 -0.64 -6.76 14.84
CA LEU A 198 0.37 -7.69 14.34
C LEU A 198 1.63 -7.66 15.20
N TYR A 199 2.09 -6.48 15.62
CA TYR A 199 3.21 -6.31 16.51
C TYR A 199 2.99 -7.05 17.83
N TYR A 200 1.79 -6.96 18.42
CA TYR A 200 1.46 -7.69 19.64
C TYR A 200 1.46 -9.22 19.45
N PHE A 201 0.99 -9.70 18.30
CA PHE A 201 0.92 -11.14 18.00
C PHE A 201 2.19 -11.73 17.41
N ARG A 202 3.19 -10.93 17.02
CA ARG A 202 4.37 -11.42 16.30
C ARG A 202 5.17 -12.51 17.04
N ASN A 203 5.29 -12.39 18.36
CA ASN A 203 5.97 -13.37 19.22
C ASN A 203 5.06 -14.51 19.68
N LYS A 204 3.77 -14.47 19.29
CA LYS A 204 2.77 -15.50 19.56
C LYS A 204 2.42 -16.30 18.31
N LYS A 205 3.07 -15.99 17.18
CA LYS A 205 2.89 -16.75 15.95
C LYS A 205 3.40 -18.18 16.16
N SER A 206 2.77 -19.10 15.49
CA SER A 206 2.90 -20.53 15.73
C SER A 206 3.33 -21.29 14.46
N PHE A 207 3.31 -20.61 13.31
CA PHE A 207 3.84 -21.05 12.03
C PHE A 207 4.21 -19.84 11.17
N ASP A 208 5.06 -20.04 10.17
CA ASP A 208 5.39 -19.02 9.19
C ASP A 208 4.21 -18.72 8.26
N GLY A 209 3.88 -17.43 8.11
CA GLY A 209 2.75 -16.94 7.32
C GLY A 209 1.52 -16.61 8.16
N GLN A 210 1.54 -16.91 9.47
CA GLN A 210 0.39 -16.61 10.33
C GLN A 210 0.12 -15.10 10.39
N LEU A 211 1.16 -14.26 10.48
CA LEU A 211 0.97 -12.80 10.51
C LEU A 211 0.52 -12.28 9.15
N ALA A 212 1.02 -12.85 8.06
CA ALA A 212 0.59 -12.50 6.71
C ALA A 212 -0.90 -12.80 6.47
N ILE A 213 -1.38 -13.96 6.95
CA ILE A 213 -2.80 -14.32 6.88
C ILE A 213 -3.64 -13.42 7.78
N MET A 214 -3.17 -13.15 9.01
CA MET A 214 -3.83 -12.20 9.91
C MET A 214 -3.92 -10.81 9.30
N TYR A 215 -2.87 -10.31 8.64
CA TYR A 215 -2.90 -9.05 7.91
C TYR A 215 -4.01 -9.04 6.87
N GLY A 216 -4.14 -10.10 6.06
CA GLY A 216 -5.21 -10.20 5.06
C GLY A 216 -6.62 -10.06 5.66
N VAL A 217 -6.88 -10.73 6.79
CA VAL A 217 -8.17 -10.61 7.51
C VAL A 217 -8.35 -9.21 8.09
N LEU A 218 -7.36 -8.71 8.83
CA LEU A 218 -7.42 -7.42 9.52
C LEU A 218 -7.56 -6.26 8.53
N TYR A 219 -6.78 -6.26 7.45
CA TYR A 219 -6.84 -5.26 6.38
C TYR A 219 -8.21 -5.26 5.71
N SER A 220 -8.76 -6.44 5.42
CA SER A 220 -10.08 -6.54 4.79
C SER A 220 -11.18 -5.94 5.67
N ILE A 221 -11.15 -6.21 6.98
CA ILE A 221 -12.11 -5.63 7.94
C ILE A 221 -11.92 -4.12 8.04
N ALA A 222 -10.68 -3.67 8.25
CA ALA A 222 -10.34 -2.25 8.34
C ALA A 222 -10.78 -1.49 7.08
N ARG A 223 -10.55 -2.08 5.90
CA ARG A 223 -10.92 -1.51 4.61
C ARG A 223 -12.43 -1.37 4.44
N ILE A 224 -13.19 -2.39 4.83
CA ILE A 224 -14.67 -2.32 4.79
C ILE A 224 -15.17 -1.20 5.71
N ILE A 225 -14.60 -1.05 6.91
CA ILE A 225 -14.95 0.04 7.83
C ILE A 225 -14.59 1.40 7.22
N ALA A 226 -13.39 1.55 6.65
CA ALA A 226 -12.94 2.80 6.05
C ALA A 226 -13.80 3.20 4.82
N GLU A 227 -14.23 2.23 4.01
CA GLU A 227 -15.08 2.44 2.84
C GLU A 227 -16.48 3.02 3.19
N LEU A 228 -16.96 2.87 4.43
CA LEU A 228 -18.18 3.53 4.89
C LEU A 228 -18.05 5.07 4.89
N PHE A 229 -16.83 5.57 5.10
CA PHE A 229 -16.51 6.99 5.15
C PHE A 229 -15.90 7.51 3.85
N ARG A 230 -15.41 6.62 2.99
CA ARG A 230 -14.72 6.97 1.74
C ARG A 230 -15.72 7.25 0.62
N GLN A 231 -15.45 8.28 -0.18
CA GLN A 231 -16.18 8.49 -1.44
C GLN A 231 -15.67 7.50 -2.48
N PRO A 232 -16.54 6.71 -3.15
CA PRO A 232 -16.10 5.85 -4.23
C PRO A 232 -15.47 6.63 -5.38
N ASP A 233 -14.52 6.02 -6.08
CA ASP A 233 -13.87 6.64 -7.23
C ASP A 233 -14.90 6.90 -8.33
N VAL A 234 -14.80 8.07 -8.97
CA VAL A 234 -15.81 8.55 -9.94
C VAL A 234 -16.06 7.56 -11.07
N GLN A 235 -15.03 6.82 -11.50
CA GLN A 235 -15.17 5.86 -12.60
C GLN A 235 -15.96 4.60 -12.21
N LEU A 236 -15.97 4.23 -10.93
CA LEU A 236 -16.61 3.00 -10.44
C LEU A 236 -17.96 3.28 -9.77
N GLY A 237 -18.06 4.39 -9.03
CA GLY A 237 -19.22 4.71 -8.23
C GLY A 237 -19.55 3.61 -7.20
N PHE A 238 -20.83 3.54 -6.82
CA PHE A 238 -21.36 2.42 -6.06
C PHE A 238 -21.78 1.27 -6.98
N ILE A 239 -21.42 0.04 -6.62
CA ILE A 239 -21.73 -1.16 -7.43
C ILE A 239 -23.17 -1.59 -7.21
N TYR A 240 -23.65 -1.49 -5.97
CA TYR A 240 -24.97 -1.96 -5.60
C TYR A 240 -25.56 -1.11 -4.49
N SER A 241 -26.63 -0.39 -4.83
CA SER A 241 -27.26 0.61 -3.95
C SER A 241 -26.24 1.66 -3.47
N ASP A 242 -26.63 2.62 -2.64
CA ASP A 242 -25.77 3.74 -2.21
C ASP A 242 -24.79 3.35 -1.08
N TRP A 243 -24.37 2.08 -1.02
CA TRP A 243 -23.52 1.58 0.06
C TRP A 243 -22.38 0.68 -0.39
N LEU A 244 -22.57 -0.22 -1.37
CA LEU A 244 -21.55 -1.20 -1.75
C LEU A 244 -20.52 -0.60 -2.72
N THR A 245 -19.25 -0.64 -2.33
CA THR A 245 -18.12 -0.16 -3.14
C THR A 245 -17.22 -1.30 -3.63
N MET A 246 -16.40 -1.05 -4.65
CA MET A 246 -15.39 -2.04 -5.13
C MET A 246 -14.39 -2.41 -4.05
N GLY A 247 -14.01 -1.44 -3.21
CA GLY A 247 -13.16 -1.70 -2.05
C GLY A 247 -13.79 -2.70 -1.09
N MET A 248 -15.09 -2.57 -0.79
CA MET A 248 -15.81 -3.50 0.09
C MET A 248 -15.92 -4.91 -0.52
N LEU A 249 -16.29 -5.02 -1.80
CA LEU A 249 -16.45 -6.31 -2.48
C LEU A 249 -15.13 -7.09 -2.50
N ILE A 250 -14.05 -6.45 -2.94
CA ILE A 250 -12.72 -7.07 -3.01
C ILE A 250 -12.26 -7.47 -1.60
N SER A 251 -12.42 -6.58 -0.62
CA SER A 251 -12.06 -6.88 0.78
C SER A 251 -12.87 -8.04 1.35
N GLY A 252 -14.17 -8.15 1.03
CA GLY A 252 -14.99 -9.28 1.45
C GLY A 252 -14.47 -10.62 0.90
N ILE A 253 -14.10 -10.65 -0.38
CA ILE A 253 -13.50 -11.85 -1.01
C ILE A 253 -12.17 -12.21 -0.34
N PHE A 254 -11.30 -11.23 -0.12
CA PHE A 254 -10.01 -11.44 0.54
C PHE A 254 -10.17 -11.90 2.00
N ALA A 255 -11.11 -11.34 2.75
CA ALA A 255 -11.40 -11.77 4.12
C ALA A 255 -11.79 -13.25 4.18
N ILE A 256 -12.71 -13.68 3.32
CA ILE A 256 -13.17 -15.07 3.24
C ILE A 256 -12.02 -15.99 2.85
N PHE A 257 -11.21 -15.60 1.85
CA PHE A 257 -10.05 -16.37 1.43
C PHE A 257 -9.02 -16.52 2.56
N SER A 258 -8.58 -15.42 3.17
CA SER A 258 -7.60 -15.44 4.26
C SER A 258 -8.09 -16.23 5.47
N LEU A 259 -9.36 -16.08 5.85
CA LEU A 259 -9.94 -16.83 6.96
C LEU A 259 -10.01 -18.33 6.66
N SER A 260 -10.40 -18.70 5.42
CA SER A 260 -10.43 -20.10 4.99
C SER A 260 -9.05 -20.74 5.05
N VAL A 261 -8.01 -20.02 4.59
CA VAL A 261 -6.62 -20.49 4.68
C VAL A 261 -6.20 -20.68 6.13
N LEU A 262 -6.51 -19.73 7.03
CA LEU A 262 -6.19 -19.84 8.45
C LEU A 262 -6.82 -21.08 9.09
N LEU A 263 -8.12 -21.28 8.89
CA LEU A 263 -8.86 -22.40 9.47
C LEU A 263 -8.37 -23.76 8.96
N VAL A 264 -8.01 -23.86 7.68
CA VAL A 264 -7.45 -25.09 7.09
C VAL A 264 -6.09 -25.43 7.71
N ILE A 265 -5.23 -24.43 7.89
CA ILE A 265 -3.90 -24.63 8.50
C ILE A 265 -4.06 -25.05 9.97
N ASP A 266 -4.90 -24.35 10.73
CA ASP A 266 -5.12 -24.67 12.15
C ASP A 266 -5.71 -26.07 12.33
N LYS A 267 -6.63 -26.49 11.44
CA LYS A 267 -7.17 -27.86 11.48
C LYS A 267 -6.08 -28.90 11.22
N LYS A 268 -5.26 -28.71 10.18
CA LYS A 268 -4.15 -29.64 9.87
C LYS A 268 -3.18 -29.78 11.03
N ARG A 269 -2.91 -28.67 11.73
CA ARG A 269 -1.99 -28.64 12.87
C ARG A 269 -2.53 -29.29 14.13
N LYS A 270 -3.85 -29.31 14.34
CA LYS A 270 -4.48 -30.04 15.45
C LYS A 270 -4.54 -31.55 15.20
N THR A 271 -4.44 -31.98 13.95
CA THR A 271 -4.50 -33.40 13.55
C THR A 271 -3.12 -34.07 13.44
N THR A 272 -2.04 -33.30 13.52
CA THR A 272 -0.63 -33.75 13.55
C THR A 272 -0.05 -33.57 14.93
#